data_AF-A0A268TXZ5-F1
#
_entry.id   AF-A0A268TXZ5-F1
#
_cell.length_a   1.000
_cell.length_b   1.000
_cell.length_c   1.000
_cell.angle_alpha   90.00
_cell.angle_beta   90.00
_cell.angle_gamma   90.00
#
_symmetry.space_group_name_H-M   'P 1'
#
loop_
_entity.id
_entity.type
_entity.pdbx_description
1 polymer ?
#
loop_
_entity_poly.entity_id
_entity_poly.type
_entity_poly.pdbx_seq_one_letter_code
_entity_poly.pdbx_strand_id
1 'polypeptide(L)' 'MKQNKNKKETPISNTFEKKGMRLATWARAKGLSEEDVQIIRNMSFGQTKGKRGRAKELKELLIKENLWWGVA' A
#
# COMPACT_ATOMS: atom_id res chain seq x y z
N MET A 1 15.41 -25.38 -4.98
CA MET A 1 15.30 -23.89 -5.06
C MET A 1 14.89 -23.37 -3.69
N LYS A 2 15.74 -22.58 -3.03
CA LYS A 2 15.44 -22.00 -1.71
C LYS A 2 14.37 -20.92 -1.86
N GLN A 3 13.14 -21.21 -1.41
CA GLN A 3 12.12 -20.19 -1.26
C GLN A 3 12.52 -19.28 -0.09
N ASN A 4 12.92 -18.04 -0.36
CA ASN A 4 13.09 -16.99 0.64
C ASN A 4 11.71 -16.60 1.21
N LYS A 5 11.21 -17.41 2.16
CA LYS A 5 9.94 -17.22 2.88
C LYS A 5 10.03 -16.14 3.95
N ASN A 6 10.34 -14.90 3.59
CA ASN A 6 10.29 -13.78 4.54
C ASN A 6 10.05 -12.40 3.90
N LYS A 7 9.33 -12.31 2.77
CA LYS A 7 8.64 -11.05 2.48
C LYS A 7 7.43 -11.02 3.39
N LYS A 8 7.51 -10.32 4.52
CA LYS A 8 6.35 -10.01 5.36
C LYS A 8 5.28 -9.44 4.44
N GLU A 9 4.26 -10.25 4.14
CA GLU A 9 3.12 -9.82 3.34
C GLU A 9 2.52 -8.63 4.07
N THR A 10 2.68 -7.46 3.48
CA THR A 10 2.15 -6.24 4.08
C THR A 10 0.61 -6.36 4.05
N PRO A 11 -0.12 -5.91 5.09
CA PRO A 11 -1.58 -5.98 5.10
C PRO A 11 -2.22 -5.40 3.82
N ILE A 12 -1.59 -4.39 3.23
CA ILE A 12 -2.03 -3.81 1.95
C ILE A 12 -1.77 -4.70 0.74
N SER A 13 -0.70 -5.48 0.71
CA SER A 13 -0.46 -6.39 -0.41
C SER A 13 -1.57 -7.43 -0.52
N ASN A 14 -2.06 -7.94 0.62
CA ASN A 14 -3.17 -8.90 0.65
C ASN A 14 -4.48 -8.28 0.12
N THR A 15 -4.76 -7.01 0.41
CA THR A 15 -5.93 -6.31 -0.14
C THR A 15 -5.86 -6.18 -1.65
N PHE A 16 -4.67 -5.87 -2.17
CA PHE A 16 -4.45 -5.75 -3.62
C PHE A 16 -4.54 -7.12 -4.31
N GLU A 17 -3.98 -8.16 -3.71
CA GLU A 17 -4.06 -9.53 -4.23
C GLU A 17 -5.49 -10.06 -4.24
N LYS A 18 -6.30 -9.77 -3.21
CA LYS A 18 -7.74 -10.08 -3.20
C LYS A 18 -8.51 -9.41 -4.35
N LYS A 19 -8.04 -8.25 -4.83
CA LYS A 19 -8.58 -7.57 -6.02
C LYS A 19 -7.93 -8.03 -7.33
N GLY A 20 -7.06 -9.05 -7.30
CA GLY A 20 -6.39 -9.58 -8.48
C GLY A 20 -5.31 -8.67 -9.06
N MET A 21 -4.75 -7.75 -8.27
CA MET A 21 -3.72 -6.82 -8.74
C MET A 21 -2.55 -6.68 -7.77
N ARG A 22 -1.39 -6.24 -8.28
CA ARG A 22 -0.22 -5.95 -7.43
C ARG A 22 -0.17 -4.46 -7.08
N LEU A 23 0.21 -4.13 -5.85
CA LEU A 23 0.40 -2.75 -5.39
C LEU A 23 1.32 -1.94 -6.33
N ALA A 24 2.42 -2.54 -6.79
CA ALA A 24 3.37 -1.88 -7.70
C ALA A 24 2.74 -1.57 -9.07
N THR A 25 1.93 -2.49 -9.61
CA THR A 25 1.24 -2.29 -10.89
C THR A 25 0.21 -1.17 -10.78
N TRP A 26 -0.58 -1.17 -9.70
CA TRP A 26 -1.53 -0.10 -9.42
C TRP A 26 -0.83 1.26 -9.26
N ALA A 27 0.23 1.31 -8.45
CA ALA A 27 0.97 2.53 -8.19
C ALA A 27 1.54 3.12 -9.49
N ARG A 28 2.11 2.29 -10.36
CA ARG A 28 2.57 2.71 -11.68
C ARG A 28 1.45 3.24 -12.56
N ALA A 29 0.28 2.59 -12.57
CA ALA A 29 -0.89 3.06 -13.30
C ALA A 29 -1.43 4.40 -12.79
N LYS A 30 -1.18 4.72 -11.52
CA LYS A 30 -1.53 6.01 -10.89
C LYS A 30 -0.43 7.07 -10.99
N GLY A 31 0.69 6.76 -11.64
CA GLY A 31 1.84 7.66 -11.73
C GLY A 31 2.55 7.89 -10.39
N LEU A 32 2.38 6.98 -9.43
CA LEU A 32 3.02 7.06 -8.12
C LEU A 32 4.48 6.62 -8.19
N SER A 33 5.31 7.28 -7.39
CA SER A 33 6.73 6.97 -7.26
C SER A 33 6.98 5.73 -6.40
N GLU A 34 8.21 5.20 -6.43
CA GLU A 34 8.61 4.13 -5.50
C GLU A 34 8.56 4.59 -4.04
N GLU A 35 8.84 5.86 -3.77
CA GLU A 35 8.72 6.46 -2.43
C GLU A 35 7.26 6.42 -1.95
N ASP A 36 6.30 6.73 -2.83
CA ASP A 36 4.87 6.63 -2.52
C ASP A 36 4.47 5.20 -2.19
N VAL A 37 4.95 4.21 -2.95
CA VAL A 37 4.73 2.78 -2.65
C VAL A 37 5.29 2.42 -1.28
N GLN A 38 6.47 2.95 -0.92
CA GLN A 38 7.07 2.71 0.39
C GLN A 38 6.27 3.38 1.51
N ILE A 39 5.75 4.59 1.30
CA ILE A 39 4.84 5.26 2.24
C ILE A 39 3.58 4.43 2.46
N ILE A 40 2.96 3.91 1.39
CA ILE A 40 1.76 3.07 1.47
C ILE A 40 2.03 1.80 2.28
N ARG A 41 3.19 1.16 2.09
CA ARG A 41 3.61 0.01 2.89
C ARG A 41 3.77 0.39 4.36
N ASN A 42 4.46 1.49 4.65
CA ASN A 42 4.67 1.96 6.02
C ASN A 42 3.33 2.32 6.71
N MET A 43 2.38 2.90 5.98
CA MET A 43 1.02 3.16 6.45
C MET A 43 0.31 1.87 6.84
N SER A 44 0.44 0.81 6.04
CA SER A 44 -0.18 -0.48 6.32
C SER A 44 0.31 -1.12 7.63
N PHE A 45 1.53 -0.80 8.05
CA PHE A 45 2.12 -1.24 9.33
C PHE A 45 1.90 -0.25 10.48
N GLY A 46 1.16 0.84 10.28
CA GLY A 46 0.97 1.88 11.30
C GLY A 46 2.24 2.68 11.64
N GLN A 47 3.27 2.62 10.80
CA GLN A 47 4.58 3.26 11.03
C GLN A 47 4.61 4.74 10.62
N THR A 48 3.51 5.30 10.12
CA THR A 48 3.42 6.71 9.68
C THR A 48 2.86 7.65 10.76
N LYS A 49 3.20 7.42 12.04
CA LYS A 49 2.89 8.37 13.13
C LYS A 49 3.71 9.66 12.94
N GLY A 50 3.23 10.59 12.11
CA GLY A 50 3.79 11.94 11.97
C GLY A 50 3.94 12.49 10.55
N LYS A 51 3.97 11.64 9.50
CA LYS A 51 4.05 12.11 8.10
C LYS A 51 2.65 12.45 7.58
N ARG A 52 2.17 13.67 7.80
CA ARG A 52 0.77 14.09 7.59
C ARG A 52 0.41 14.59 6.17
N GLY A 53 1.39 14.86 5.31
CA GLY A 53 1.15 15.37 3.94
C GLY A 53 0.87 14.23 2.96
N ARG A 54 1.93 13.73 2.31
CA ARG A 54 1.83 12.73 1.24
C ARG A 54 1.10 11.45 1.65
N ALA A 55 1.30 10.97 2.88
CA ALA A 55 0.60 9.78 3.38
C ALA A 55 -0.92 9.99 3.50
N LYS A 56 -1.39 11.22 3.75
CA LYS A 56 -2.82 11.54 3.78
C LYS A 56 -3.42 11.47 2.37
N GLU A 57 -2.77 12.08 1.38
CA GLU A 57 -3.19 12.01 -0.02
C GLU A 57 -3.25 10.57 -0.53
N LEU A 58 -2.22 9.77 -0.23
CA LEU A 58 -2.18 8.36 -0.62
C LEU A 58 -3.27 7.54 0.08
N LYS A 59 -3.56 7.84 1.36
CA LYS A 59 -4.65 7.19 2.09
C LYS A 59 -6.02 7.53 1.49
N GLU A 60 -6.26 8.80 1.17
CA GLU A 60 -7.51 9.24 0.54
C GLU A 60 -7.69 8.58 -0.84
N LEU A 61 -6.62 8.49 -1.63
CA LEU A 61 -6.61 7.79 -2.91
C LEU A 61 -6.96 6.30 -2.75
N LEU A 62 -6.37 5.63 -1.76
CA LEU A 62 -6.65 4.21 -1.47
C LEU A 62 -8.09 4.01 -0.98
N ILE A 63 -8.63 4.92 -0.18
CA ILE A 63 -10.04 4.87 0.28
C ILE A 63 -10.99 5.04 -0.91
N LYS A 64 -10.74 6.02 -1.78
CA LYS A 64 -11.57 6.28 -2.97
C LYS A 64 -11.67 5.06 -3.89
N GLU A 65 -10.60 4.27 -3.97
CA GLU A 65 -10.56 3.05 -4.80
C GLU A 65 -10.92 1.77 -4.03
N ASN A 66 -11.40 1.92 -2.79
CA ASN A 66 -11.77 0.82 -1.91
C ASN A 66 -10.61 -0.19 -1.71
N LEU A 67 -9.38 0.33 -1.63
CA LEU A 67 -8.11 -0.39 -1.45
C LEU A 67 -7.55 -0.23 -0.03
N TRP A 68 -8.28 0.45 0.85
CA TRP A 68 -7.92 0.67 2.25
C TRP A 68 -8.90 -0.04 3.18
N TRP A 69 -8.43 -1.00 3.97
CA TRP A 69 -9.25 -1.83 4.89
C TRP A 69 -9.57 -1.12 6.23
N GLY A 70 -9.09 0.11 6.43
CA GLY A 70 -9.20 0.84 7.70
C GLY A 70 -10.27 1.92 7.72
N VAL A 71 -11.29 1.85 6.86
CA VAL A 71 -12.52 2.64 6.97
C VAL A 71 -13.68 1.64 6.88
N ALA A 72 -14.26 1.35 8.05
CA ALA A 72 -15.64 0.88 8.16
C ALA A 72 -16.57 2.09 8.10
#